data_AF-A0A973T9M5-F1
#
_entry.id   AF-A0A973T9M5-F1
#
_cell.length_a   1.000
_cell.length_b   1.000
_cell.length_c   1.000
_cell.angle_alpha   90.00
_cell.angle_beta   90.00
_cell.angle_gamma   90.00
#
_symmetry.space_group_name_H-M   'P 1'
#
loop_
_entity.id
_entity.type
_entity.pdbx_description
1 polymer ?
#
loop_
_entity_poly.entity_id
_entity_poly.type
_entity_poly.pdbx_seq_one_letter_code
_entity_poly.pdbx_strand_id
1 'polypeptide(L)' 'MNSVTTSPTAAAAAQTLFRVALGSVLIAHGSQKLFGWFGGGGIEGTSKGMHAMGFRPANQSAILAGVGEAGA' A
#
# COMPACT_ATOMS: atom_id res chain seq x y z
N MET A 1 20.70 23.05 -25.41
CA MET A 1 19.95 22.18 -24.47
C MET A 1 20.42 22.53 -23.08
N ASN A 2 19.58 23.14 -22.24
CA ASN A 2 19.97 23.54 -20.89
C ASN A 2 19.68 22.37 -19.94
N SER A 3 20.72 21.71 -19.45
CA SER A 3 20.59 20.64 -18.45
C SER A 3 20.19 21.25 -17.13
N VAL A 4 18.96 20.99 -16.67
CA VAL A 4 18.52 21.32 -15.31
C VAL A 4 19.22 20.35 -14.37
N THR A 5 20.31 20.80 -13.73
CA THR A 5 21.04 20.01 -12.75
C THR A 5 20.31 20.09 -11.40
N THR A 6 19.51 19.09 -11.05
CA THR A 6 19.00 18.95 -9.69
C THR A 6 20.15 18.60 -8.74
N SER A 7 20.30 19.35 -7.64
CA SER A 7 21.30 19.04 -6.60
C SER A 7 21.10 17.61 -6.06
N PRO A 8 22.17 16.83 -5.85
CA PRO A 8 22.07 15.44 -5.38
C PRO A 8 21.31 15.31 -4.06
N THR A 9 21.46 16.29 -3.15
CA THR A 9 20.71 16.34 -1.90
C THR A 9 19.22 16.55 -2.13
N ALA A 10 18.85 17.43 -3.08
CA ALA A 10 17.46 17.67 -3.42
C ALA A 10 16.82 16.45 -4.08
N ALA A 11 17.56 15.75 -4.95
CA ALA A 11 17.11 14.49 -5.55
C ALA A 11 16.93 13.40 -4.48
N ALA A 12 17.87 13.25 -3.55
CA ALA A 12 17.76 12.29 -2.44
C ALA A 12 16.55 12.61 -1.54
N ALA A 13 16.34 13.88 -1.19
CA ALA A 13 15.20 14.32 -0.41
C ALA A 13 13.87 14.02 -1.12
N ALA A 14 13.75 14.36 -2.41
CA ALA A 14 12.56 14.08 -3.20
C ALA A 14 12.27 12.57 -3.26
N GLN A 15 13.30 11.75 -3.46
CA GLN A 15 13.16 10.30 -3.52
C GLN A 15 12.70 9.69 -2.18
N THR A 16 13.21 10.22 -1.07
CA THR A 16 12.81 9.78 0.28
C THR A 16 11.38 10.19 0.59
N LEU A 17 11.02 11.45 0.30
CA LEU A 17 9.65 11.96 0.50
C LEU A 17 8.64 11.16 -0.32
N PHE A 18 8.97 10.84 -1.57
CA PHE A 18 8.12 10.01 -2.41
C PHE A 18 7.88 8.62 -1.79
N ARG A 19 8.93 7.96 -1.28
CA ARG A 19 8.78 6.66 -0.61
C ARG A 19 7.93 6.74 0.65
N VAL A 20 8.15 7.75 1.50
CA VAL A 20 7.35 7.93 2.72
C VAL A 20 5.88 8.18 2.39
N ALA A 21 5.61 9.02 1.39
CA ALA A 21 4.25 9.30 0.96
C ALA A 21 3.55 8.04 0.42
N LEU A 22 4.22 7.31 -0.48
CA LEU A 22 3.68 6.07 -1.03
C LEU A 22 3.50 4.98 0.03
N GLY A 23 4.51 4.77 0.89
CA GLY A 23 4.46 3.82 2.00
C GLY A 23 3.31 4.13 2.96
N SER A 24 3.09 5.41 3.29
CA SER A 24 1.98 5.82 4.16
C SER A 24 0.61 5.47 3.58
N VAL A 25 0.43 5.60 2.26
CA VAL A 25 -0.80 5.19 1.56
C VAL A 25 -0.98 3.67 1.63
N LEU A 26 0.09 2.91 1.39
CA LEU A 26 0.07 1.45 1.48
C LEU A 26 -0.25 0.98 2.91
N ILE A 27 0.38 1.56 3.93
CA ILE A 27 0.10 1.24 5.33
C ILE A 27 -1.38 1.48 5.66
N ALA A 28 -1.93 2.63 5.23
CA ALA A 28 -3.34 2.93 5.43
C ALA A 28 -4.24 1.89 4.75
N HIS A 29 -3.93 1.49 3.52
CA HIS A 29 -4.69 0.48 2.79
C HIS A 29 -4.57 -0.93 3.41
N GLY A 30 -3.36 -1.32 3.84
CA GLY A 30 -3.12 -2.56 4.57
C GLY A 30 -3.89 -2.60 5.89
N SER A 31 -3.95 -1.48 6.61
CA SER A 31 -4.75 -1.37 7.84
C SER A 31 -6.26 -1.46 7.59
N GLN A 32 -6.76 -0.94 6.47
CA GLN A 32 -8.15 -1.12 6.03
C GLN A 32 -8.44 -2.60 5.77
N LYS A 33 -7.50 -3.31 5.16
CA LYS A 33 -7.63 -4.73 4.80
C LYS A 33 -7.51 -5.67 6.00
N LEU A 34 -6.59 -5.42 6.92
CA LEU A 34 -6.36 -6.28 8.08
C LEU A 34 -7.30 -5.97 9.25
N PHE A 35 -7.44 -4.69 9.57
CA PHE A 35 -8.09 -4.26 10.81
C PHE A 35 -9.41 -3.53 10.59
N GLY A 36 -9.78 -3.23 9.34
CA GLY A 36 -10.96 -2.43 9.03
C GLY A 36 -10.82 -0.97 9.46
N TRP A 37 -9.60 -0.50 9.72
CA TRP A 37 -9.35 0.88 10.10
C TRP A 37 -9.70 1.84 8.97
N PHE A 38 -9.95 3.11 9.32
CA PHE A 38 -10.36 4.15 8.36
C PHE A 38 -11.62 3.80 7.55
N GLY A 39 -12.53 2.99 8.13
CA GLY A 39 -13.76 2.54 7.47
C GLY A 39 -13.55 1.39 6.47
N GLY A 40 -12.41 0.69 6.54
CA GLY A 40 -12.11 -0.46 5.69
C GLY A 40 -12.96 -1.69 6.01
N GLY A 41 -13.08 -2.59 5.02
CA GLY A 41 -13.89 -3.81 5.15
C GLY A 41 -13.28 -4.92 6.00
N GLY A 42 -12.06 -4.72 6.54
CA GLY A 42 -11.32 -5.75 7.27
C GLY A 42 -11.06 -7.00 6.42
N ILE A 43 -10.63 -8.07 7.07
CA ILE A 43 -10.27 -9.32 6.35
C ILE A 43 -11.49 -9.90 5.65
N GLU A 44 -12.68 -9.80 6.25
CA GLU A 44 -13.91 -10.34 5.67
C GLU A 44 -14.32 -9.61 4.38
N GLY A 45 -14.36 -8.27 4.40
CA GLY A 45 -14.67 -7.47 3.22
C GLY A 45 -13.61 -7.63 2.13
N THR A 46 -12.34 -7.65 2.53
CA THR A 46 -11.23 -7.86 1.60
C THR A 46 -11.26 -9.25 0.98
N SER A 47 -11.54 -10.30 1.77
CA SER A 47 -11.71 -11.67 1.30
C SER A 47 -12.85 -11.79 0.30
N LYS A 48 -13.99 -11.12 0.53
CA LYS A 48 -15.08 -11.06 -0.46
C LYS A 48 -14.64 -10.43 -1.77
N GLY A 49 -13.90 -9.32 -1.71
CA GLY A 49 -13.30 -8.68 -2.89
C GLY A 49 -12.32 -9.59 -3.62
N MET A 50 -11.43 -10.26 -2.89
CA MET A 50 -10.47 -11.23 -3.45
C MET A 50 -11.18 -12.42 -4.12
N HIS A 51 -12.23 -12.94 -3.51
CA HIS A 51 -13.05 -13.99 -4.12
C HIS A 51 -13.74 -13.50 -5.40
N ALA A 52 -14.29 -12.28 -5.40
CA ALA A 52 -14.91 -11.68 -6.59
C ALA A 52 -13.90 -11.49 -7.74
N MET A 53 -12.63 -11.21 -7.41
CA MET A 53 -11.53 -11.16 -8.39
C MET A 53 -11.02 -12.54 -8.83
N GLY A 54 -11.54 -13.63 -8.26
CA GLY A 54 -11.18 -15.00 -8.62
C GLY A 54 -10.07 -15.63 -7.78
N PHE A 55 -9.57 -14.96 -6.74
CA PHE A 55 -8.55 -15.54 -5.85
C PHE A 55 -9.14 -16.65 -4.99
N ARG A 56 -8.46 -17.80 -4.96
CA ARG A 56 -8.79 -18.97 -4.15
C ARG A 56 -7.49 -19.55 -3.55
N PRO A 57 -7.31 -19.62 -2.22
CA PRO A 57 -8.25 -19.23 -1.17
C PRO A 57 -8.25 -17.72 -0.86
N ALA A 58 -9.42 -17.08 -0.98
CA ALA A 58 -9.57 -15.63 -0.89
C ALA A 58 -9.15 -15.02 0.46
N ASN A 59 -9.39 -15.73 1.58
CA ASN A 59 -9.03 -15.24 2.91
C ASN A 59 -7.50 -15.12 3.09
N GLN A 60 -6.75 -16.13 2.64
CA GLN A 60 -5.28 -16.07 2.70
C GLN A 60 -4.74 -14.97 1.77
N SER A 61 -5.31 -14.81 0.58
CA SER A 61 -4.96 -13.71 -0.32
C SER A 61 -5.24 -12.33 0.31
N ALA A 62 -6.36 -12.18 1.02
CA ALA A 62 -6.69 -10.95 1.73
C ALA A 62 -5.70 -10.63 2.86
N ILE A 63 -5.31 -11.63 3.65
CA ILE A 63 -4.31 -11.48 4.71
C ILE A 63 -2.94 -11.12 4.11
N LEU A 64 -2.50 -11.84 3.08
CA LEU A 64 -1.21 -11.59 2.42
C LEU A 64 -1.16 -10.20 1.80
N ALA A 65 -2.23 -9.77 1.13
CA ALA A 65 -2.34 -8.43 0.58
C ALA A 65 -2.30 -7.37 1.70
N GLY A 66 -3.04 -7.58 2.79
CA GLY A 66 -3.04 -6.67 3.93
C GLY A 66 -1.68 -6.56 4.61
N VAL A 67 -0.99 -7.68 4.83
CA VAL A 67 0.36 -7.70 5.45
C VAL A 67 1.39 -7.05 4.52
N GLY A 68 1.34 -7.34 3.22
CA GLY A 68 2.25 -6.75 2.25
C GLY A 68 2.11 -5.24 2.16
N GLU A 69 0.90 -4.71 2.29
CA GLU A 69 0.64 -3.27 2.28
C GLU A 69 0.93 -2.60 3.63
N ALA A 70 0.63 -3.27 4.75
CA ALA A 70 0.91 -2.74 6.09
C ALA A 70 2.40 -2.74 6.45
N GLY A 71 3.22 -3.55 5.78
CA GLY A 71 4.66 -3.64 5.99
C GLY A 71 5.51 -2.75 5.06
N ALA A 72 4.88 -1.92 4.22
CA ALA A 72 5.54 -0.98 3.31
C ALA A 72 6.20 0.20 4.05
#